data_AF-A0A099KDH1-F1
#
_entry.id   AF-A0A099KDH1-F1
#
_cell.length_a   1.000
_cell.length_b   1.000
_cell.length_c   1.000
_cell.angle_alpha   90.00
_cell.angle_beta   90.00
_cell.angle_gamma   90.00
#
_symmetry.space_group_name_H-M   'P 1'
#
loop_
_entity.id
_entity.type
_entity.pdbx_description
1 polymer ?
#
loop_
_entity_poly.entity_id
_entity_poly.type
_entity_poly.pdbx_seq_one_letter_code
_entity_poly.pdbx_strand_id
1 'polypeptide(L)'
;MMTNKTYSWKKRSLHCVFLLLTVQSFVICAQTVIILADTPYSDEEKKMLQGPNGTLYQLLNKEHPSAVLHLGDFKSGAKSCTNELLIEHKALIAQTYPGKVIYTPGDNDWTDCDRSTLLHSFDELERLDFLIELMYQTAPLLTKSLAEVSSQLGQIENKLWINDRLAISTLHIVGTSNGRVHINKSNKKKALSKVNDRDKANLDWLNKIESHATDFDALIIGFQADIYQQSVLQSEACNNSSLNACDAFAIYRQAFKALAKRLNKPVLISHGDTGDFCFERLDDNLWHLNAAGDFRYIDATKVSFNKELSDTPFSVSGLINTSLPMMGCNN
;
A
#
# COMPACT_ATOMS: atom_id res chain seq x y z
N MET A 1 -50.63 50.52 -70.15
CA MET A 1 -49.21 50.91 -70.02
C MET A 1 -48.49 49.84 -69.21
N MET A 2 -47.37 49.34 -69.75
CA MET A 2 -46.64 48.15 -69.30
C MET A 2 -46.21 48.22 -67.83
N THR A 3 -46.51 47.19 -67.05
CA THR A 3 -45.95 46.97 -65.71
C THR A 3 -44.89 45.88 -65.76
N ASN A 4 -43.63 46.27 -65.52
CA ASN A 4 -42.46 45.39 -65.43
C ASN A 4 -42.60 44.35 -64.31
N LYS A 5 -42.30 43.08 -64.61
CA LYS A 5 -42.06 42.02 -63.61
C LYS A 5 -40.57 41.97 -63.27
N THR A 6 -40.22 42.26 -62.03
CA THR A 6 -38.89 41.98 -61.46
C THR A 6 -38.88 40.60 -60.82
N TYR A 7 -38.06 39.69 -61.33
CA TYR A 7 -37.79 38.37 -60.71
C TYR A 7 -36.69 38.49 -59.67
N SER A 8 -37.01 38.18 -58.41
CA SER A 8 -36.06 38.08 -57.30
C SER A 8 -35.58 36.64 -57.14
N TRP A 9 -34.30 36.38 -57.45
CA TRP A 9 -33.62 35.12 -57.18
C TRP A 9 -33.20 35.04 -55.70
N LYS A 10 -33.86 34.20 -54.89
CA LYS A 10 -33.39 33.84 -53.55
C LYS A 10 -32.30 32.77 -53.65
N LYS A 11 -31.03 33.13 -53.45
CA LYS A 11 -29.95 32.18 -53.18
C LYS A 11 -30.19 31.51 -51.82
N ARG A 12 -30.40 30.20 -51.80
CA ARG A 12 -30.34 29.38 -50.57
C ARG A 12 -28.87 29.05 -50.30
N SER A 13 -28.27 29.70 -49.30
CA SER A 13 -26.94 29.34 -48.80
C SER A 13 -27.06 28.12 -47.89
N LEU A 14 -26.64 26.96 -48.39
CA LEU A 14 -26.51 25.73 -47.62
C LEU A 14 -25.29 25.88 -46.70
N HIS A 15 -25.50 26.10 -45.41
CA HIS A 15 -24.42 26.13 -44.42
C HIS A 15 -24.12 24.69 -43.99
N CYS A 16 -23.06 24.08 -44.53
CA CYS A 16 -22.49 22.85 -43.99
C CYS A 16 -21.80 23.18 -42.66
N VAL A 17 -22.45 22.82 -41.54
CA VAL A 17 -21.82 22.83 -40.22
C VAL A 17 -20.92 21.59 -40.13
N PHE A 18 -19.60 21.79 -40.24
CA PHE A 18 -18.62 20.75 -39.91
C PHE A 18 -18.53 20.63 -38.38
N LEU A 19 -19.14 19.59 -37.81
CA LEU A 19 -18.84 19.17 -36.44
C LEU A 19 -17.42 18.58 -36.42
N LEU A 20 -16.46 19.34 -35.92
CA LEU A 20 -15.15 18.84 -35.52
C LEU A 20 -15.34 17.98 -34.26
N LEU A 21 -15.48 16.67 -34.44
CA LEU A 21 -15.29 15.68 -33.38
C LEU A 21 -13.82 15.70 -32.99
N THR A 22 -13.46 16.51 -31.99
CA THR A 22 -12.16 16.40 -31.32
C THR A 22 -12.17 15.09 -30.56
N VAL A 23 -11.59 14.05 -31.15
CA VAL A 23 -11.22 12.84 -30.42
C VAL A 23 -10.12 13.27 -29.45
N GLN A 24 -10.49 13.53 -28.20
CA GLN A 24 -9.51 13.64 -27.13
C GLN A 24 -8.85 12.28 -27.02
N SER A 25 -7.66 12.16 -27.59
CA SER A 25 -6.76 11.05 -27.28
C SER A 25 -6.46 11.13 -25.79
N PHE A 26 -7.17 10.35 -24.98
CA PHE A 26 -6.76 10.08 -23.61
C PHE A 26 -5.44 9.34 -23.70
N VAL A 27 -4.32 10.08 -23.66
CA VAL A 27 -3.06 9.50 -23.25
C VAL A 27 -3.30 9.08 -21.81
N ILE A 28 -3.53 7.78 -21.60
CA ILE A 28 -3.65 7.23 -20.25
C ILE A 28 -2.24 7.35 -19.66
N CYS A 29 -2.03 8.43 -18.91
CA CYS A 29 -0.79 8.70 -18.21
C CYS A 29 -0.54 7.57 -17.21
N ALA A 30 0.73 7.23 -16.97
CA ALA A 30 1.09 6.23 -15.98
C ALA A 30 0.45 6.57 -14.62
N GLN A 31 -0.18 5.58 -14.00
CA GLN A 31 -0.80 5.77 -12.69
C GLN A 31 0.27 5.67 -11.62
N THR A 32 0.37 6.69 -10.76
CA THR A 32 1.40 6.75 -9.73
C THR A 32 0.81 6.51 -8.35
N VAL A 33 1.50 5.70 -7.55
CA VAL A 33 1.27 5.49 -6.11
C VAL A 33 2.58 5.84 -5.40
N ILE A 34 2.49 6.59 -4.30
CA ILE A 34 3.63 6.76 -3.39
C ILE A 34 3.47 5.80 -2.23
N ILE A 35 4.53 5.07 -1.92
CA ILE A 35 4.60 4.13 -0.81
C ILE A 35 5.51 4.72 0.27
N LEU A 36 5.00 4.77 1.49
CA LEU A 36 5.73 5.05 2.73
C LEU A 36 5.80 3.74 3.52
N ALA A 37 6.96 3.42 4.07
CA ALA A 37 7.15 2.30 4.96
C ALA A 37 8.05 2.75 6.11
N ASP A 38 7.82 2.20 7.30
CA ASP A 38 8.75 2.31 8.44
C ASP A 38 9.19 3.74 8.77
N THR A 39 8.26 4.68 8.69
CA THR A 39 8.50 6.10 8.92
C THR A 39 7.26 6.76 9.50
N PRO A 40 7.37 7.71 10.44
CA PRO A 40 8.59 8.28 11.01
C PRO A 40 9.12 7.54 12.25
N TYR A 41 10.42 7.25 12.26
CA TYR A 41 11.17 6.69 13.39
C TYR A 41 11.94 7.75 14.19
N SER A 42 12.26 8.88 13.56
CA SER A 42 13.03 9.98 14.14
C SER A 42 12.33 11.33 14.05
N ASP A 43 12.79 12.31 14.85
CA ASP A 43 12.28 13.68 14.75
C ASP A 43 12.66 14.32 13.39
N GLU A 44 13.76 13.90 12.78
CA GLU A 44 14.16 14.26 11.43
C GLU A 44 13.14 13.77 10.40
N GLU A 45 12.75 12.50 10.45
CA GLU A 45 11.71 11.94 9.57
C GLU A 45 10.35 12.60 9.79
N LYS A 46 9.98 12.90 11.04
CA LYS A 46 8.78 13.70 11.32
C LYS A 46 8.83 15.03 10.58
N LYS A 47 9.95 15.75 10.64
CA LYS A 47 10.14 17.02 9.93
C LYS A 47 10.03 16.85 8.42
N MET A 48 10.50 15.74 7.85
CA MET A 48 10.38 15.46 6.41
C MET A 48 8.92 15.28 5.97
N LEU A 49 8.03 14.80 6.84
CA LEU A 49 6.59 14.64 6.60
C LEU A 49 5.74 15.84 7.03
N GLN A 50 6.34 16.84 7.70
CA GLN A 50 5.64 17.96 8.32
C GLN A 50 5.18 19.04 7.33
N GLY A 51 4.05 18.79 6.68
CA GLY A 51 3.32 19.81 5.90
C GLY A 51 4.17 20.44 4.78
N PRO A 52 3.80 21.63 4.28
CA PRO A 52 4.42 22.23 3.10
C PRO A 52 5.92 22.55 3.22
N ASN A 53 6.53 22.42 4.40
CA ASN A 53 7.96 22.62 4.63
C ASN A 53 8.76 21.32 4.70
N GLY A 54 8.10 20.17 4.82
CA GLY A 54 8.75 18.87 4.87
C GLY A 54 9.18 18.39 3.48
N THR A 55 10.42 17.92 3.34
CA THR A 55 10.97 17.48 2.05
C THR A 55 10.14 16.36 1.40
N LEU A 56 9.78 15.32 2.16
CA LEU A 56 8.96 14.22 1.64
C LEU A 56 7.53 14.67 1.34
N TYR A 57 6.95 15.54 2.17
CA TYR A 57 5.65 16.15 1.87
C TYR A 57 5.68 16.86 0.51
N GLN A 58 6.68 17.71 0.27
CA GLN A 58 6.79 18.49 -0.97
C GLN A 58 6.96 17.58 -2.20
N LEU A 59 7.88 16.62 -2.12
CA LEU A 59 8.16 15.69 -3.22
C LEU A 59 6.95 14.81 -3.53
N LEU A 60 6.30 14.26 -2.51
CA LEU A 60 5.09 13.44 -2.65
C LEU A 60 3.99 14.25 -3.34
N ASN A 61 3.72 15.47 -2.89
CA ASN A 61 2.65 16.30 -3.46
C ASN A 61 2.94 16.77 -4.90
N LYS A 62 4.23 16.86 -5.29
CA LYS A 62 4.65 17.18 -6.65
C LYS A 62 4.36 16.05 -7.65
N GLU A 63 4.40 14.79 -7.22
CA GLU A 63 4.12 13.64 -8.08
C GLU A 63 2.62 13.45 -8.38
N HIS A 64 1.73 14.18 -7.68
CA HIS A 64 0.28 14.06 -7.81
C HIS A 64 -0.24 12.61 -7.80
N PRO A 65 0.15 11.77 -6.81
CA PRO A 65 -0.19 10.37 -6.84
C PRO A 65 -1.70 10.12 -6.74
N SER A 66 -2.11 8.97 -7.27
CA SER A 66 -3.47 8.44 -7.16
C SER A 66 -3.84 8.21 -5.71
N ALA A 67 -2.90 7.62 -4.95
CA ALA A 67 -2.98 7.34 -3.53
C ALA A 67 -1.58 7.34 -2.90
N VAL A 68 -1.54 7.48 -1.59
CA VAL A 68 -0.36 7.17 -0.76
C VAL A 68 -0.65 5.91 0.02
N LEU A 69 0.24 4.94 0.00
CA LEU A 69 0.13 3.69 0.74
C LEU A 69 1.18 3.68 1.85
N HIS A 70 0.74 3.54 3.10
CA HIS A 70 1.63 3.38 4.25
C HIS A 70 1.63 1.92 4.69
N LEU A 71 2.81 1.28 4.64
CA LEU A 71 2.99 -0.15 4.86
C LEU A 71 3.16 -0.54 6.33
N GLY A 72 2.61 0.25 7.26
CA GLY A 72 2.80 0.03 8.69
C GLY A 72 4.07 0.66 9.23
N ASP A 73 4.31 0.40 10.52
CA ASP A 73 5.52 0.82 11.23
C ASP A 73 5.69 2.33 11.22
N PHE A 74 4.64 3.02 11.64
CA PHE A 74 4.64 4.47 11.67
C PHE A 74 5.30 5.02 12.94
N LYS A 75 6.00 4.19 13.72
CA LYS A 75 6.80 4.59 14.89
C LYS A 75 7.90 3.58 15.18
N SER A 76 9.09 4.04 15.58
CA SER A 76 10.23 3.15 15.87
C SER A 76 9.92 2.10 16.92
N GLY A 77 10.46 0.89 16.77
CA GLY A 77 10.43 -0.17 17.78
C GLY A 77 11.12 0.12 19.10
N ALA A 78 11.84 1.25 19.19
CA ALA A 78 12.42 1.76 20.43
C ALA A 78 11.50 2.75 21.18
N LYS A 79 10.35 3.12 20.61
CA LYS A 79 9.38 4.05 21.21
C LYS A 79 8.16 3.32 21.74
N SER A 80 7.75 3.69 22.94
CA SER A 80 6.52 3.20 23.56
C SER A 80 5.30 3.52 22.73
N CYS A 81 4.40 2.56 22.61
CA CYS A 81 3.16 2.69 21.85
C CYS A 81 2.10 3.47 22.63
N THR A 82 2.43 4.67 23.12
CA THR A 82 1.46 5.48 23.87
C THR A 82 0.36 5.98 22.94
N ASN A 83 -0.83 6.21 23.48
CA ASN A 83 -1.95 6.74 22.70
C ASN A 83 -1.57 8.08 22.05
N GLU A 84 -0.85 8.94 22.78
CA GLU A 84 -0.42 10.25 22.31
C GLU A 84 0.46 10.14 21.06
N LEU A 85 1.45 9.23 21.09
CA LEU A 85 2.36 9.03 19.97
C LEU A 85 1.63 8.51 18.72
N LEU A 86 0.78 7.49 18.89
CA LEU A 86 0.03 6.90 17.78
C LEU A 86 -0.98 7.91 17.19
N ILE A 87 -1.64 8.71 18.03
CA ILE A 87 -2.54 9.78 17.58
C ILE A 87 -1.77 10.87 16.83
N GLU A 88 -0.63 11.33 17.37
CA GLU A 88 0.25 12.32 16.73
C GLU A 88 0.70 11.83 15.35
N HIS A 89 1.18 10.59 15.27
CA HIS A 89 1.72 10.07 14.02
C HIS A 89 0.61 9.73 13.01
N LYS A 90 -0.60 9.30 13.45
CA LYS A 90 -1.77 9.23 12.55
C LYS A 90 -2.05 10.59 11.92
N ALA A 91 -2.04 11.67 12.71
CA ALA A 91 -2.28 13.02 12.19
C ALA A 91 -1.18 13.46 11.21
N LEU A 92 0.08 13.09 11.49
CA LEU A 92 1.21 13.34 10.61
C LEU A 92 1.08 12.58 9.28
N ILE A 93 0.70 11.31 9.30
CA ILE A 93 0.41 10.53 8.09
C ILE A 93 -0.75 11.17 7.32
N ALA A 94 -1.85 11.50 8.00
CA ALA A 94 -3.04 12.07 7.37
C ALA A 94 -2.76 13.37 6.59
N GLN A 95 -1.84 14.20 7.09
CA GLN A 95 -1.49 15.44 6.41
C GLN A 95 -0.58 15.25 5.19
N THR A 96 0.16 14.14 5.06
CA THR A 96 1.09 13.93 3.92
C THR A 96 0.39 14.08 2.58
N TYR A 97 -0.84 13.53 2.47
CA TYR A 97 -1.67 13.66 1.28
C TYR A 97 -3.17 13.59 1.64
N PRO A 98 -3.77 14.71 2.06
CA PRO A 98 -5.06 14.72 2.73
C PRO A 98 -6.18 14.04 1.95
N GLY A 99 -6.76 13.03 2.59
CA GLY A 99 -7.91 12.27 2.09
C GLY A 99 -7.57 11.21 1.05
N LYS A 100 -6.30 10.86 0.85
CA LYS A 100 -5.83 9.88 -0.15
C LYS A 100 -4.80 8.89 0.41
N VAL A 101 -4.77 8.70 1.73
CA VAL A 101 -3.82 7.78 2.37
C VAL A 101 -4.50 6.46 2.72
N ILE A 102 -3.88 5.36 2.31
CA ILE A 102 -4.21 3.96 2.63
C ILE A 102 -3.17 3.47 3.64
N TYR A 103 -3.59 2.69 4.64
CA TYR A 103 -2.71 2.17 5.69
C TYR A 103 -3.00 0.71 5.99
N THR A 104 -1.94 -0.05 6.28
CA THR A 104 -1.98 -1.37 6.91
C THR A 104 -1.05 -1.37 8.13
N PRO A 105 -1.33 -2.12 9.22
CA PRO A 105 -0.46 -2.17 10.39
C PRO A 105 0.89 -2.84 10.15
N GLY A 106 1.88 -2.41 10.93
CA GLY A 106 3.16 -3.06 11.11
C GLY A 106 3.37 -3.62 12.51
N ASP A 107 4.49 -4.32 12.75
CA ASP A 107 4.76 -5.03 14.00
C ASP A 107 5.17 -4.06 15.12
N ASN A 108 5.89 -3.00 14.77
CA ASN A 108 6.15 -1.88 15.65
C ASN A 108 4.84 -1.24 16.14
N ASP A 109 3.79 -1.23 15.34
CA ASP A 109 2.54 -0.53 15.70
C ASP A 109 1.78 -1.22 16.84
N TRP A 110 1.99 -2.53 17.08
CA TRP A 110 1.27 -3.26 18.13
C TRP A 110 1.97 -4.50 18.72
N THR A 111 2.66 -5.34 17.94
CA THR A 111 3.26 -6.58 18.49
C THR A 111 4.47 -6.26 19.36
N ASP A 112 5.33 -5.35 18.93
CA ASP A 112 6.56 -4.97 19.64
C ASP A 112 6.30 -4.05 20.84
N CYS A 113 5.05 -3.66 21.06
CA CYS A 113 4.66 -2.80 22.16
C CYS A 113 4.85 -3.46 23.52
N ASP A 114 5.09 -4.77 23.56
CA ASP A 114 5.31 -5.57 24.75
C ASP A 114 6.78 -5.57 25.23
N ARG A 115 7.72 -5.08 24.40
CA ARG A 115 9.16 -5.13 24.65
C ARG A 115 9.52 -4.51 26.00
N SER A 116 10.32 -5.23 26.77
CA SER A 116 10.79 -4.79 28.10
C SER A 116 11.77 -3.62 28.06
N THR A 117 12.34 -3.33 26.88
CA THR A 117 13.25 -2.19 26.65
C THR A 117 12.52 -0.87 26.46
N LEU A 118 11.19 -0.89 26.28
CA LEU A 118 10.38 0.31 26.15
C LEU A 118 10.19 0.99 27.51
N LEU A 119 10.08 2.33 27.50
CA LEU A 119 9.78 3.11 28.71
C LEU A 119 8.46 2.65 29.36
N HIS A 120 7.47 2.38 28.51
CA HIS A 120 6.19 1.77 28.82
C HIS A 120 5.90 0.66 27.81
N SER A 121 5.70 -0.56 28.32
CA SER A 121 5.25 -1.74 27.57
C SER A 121 3.73 -1.90 27.68
N PHE A 122 3.08 -2.39 26.63
CA PHE A 122 1.62 -2.57 26.53
C PHE A 122 1.26 -4.02 26.17
N ASP A 123 0.02 -4.39 26.45
CA ASP A 123 -0.57 -5.64 25.94
C ASP A 123 -0.78 -5.51 24.43
N GLU A 124 -0.23 -6.45 23.67
CA GLU A 124 -0.21 -6.47 22.20
C GLU A 124 -1.63 -6.47 21.63
N LEU A 125 -2.54 -7.29 22.18
CA LEU A 125 -3.90 -7.38 21.68
C LEU A 125 -4.72 -6.14 22.06
N GLU A 126 -4.53 -5.59 23.26
CA GLU A 126 -5.10 -4.28 23.61
C GLU A 126 -4.61 -3.19 22.66
N ARG A 127 -3.30 -3.19 22.36
CA ARG A 127 -2.70 -2.21 21.49
C ARG A 127 -3.20 -2.33 20.05
N LEU A 128 -3.40 -3.55 19.57
CA LEU A 128 -4.03 -3.81 18.27
C LEU A 128 -5.47 -3.31 18.23
N ASP A 129 -6.27 -3.58 19.28
CA ASP A 129 -7.65 -3.08 19.37
C ASP A 129 -7.69 -1.54 19.30
N PHE A 130 -6.81 -0.87 20.06
CA PHE A 130 -6.66 0.59 20.00
C PHE A 130 -6.24 1.09 18.61
N LEU A 131 -5.28 0.43 17.96
CA LEU A 131 -4.81 0.79 16.63
C LEU A 131 -5.91 0.68 15.57
N ILE A 132 -6.71 -0.39 15.62
CA ILE A 132 -7.85 -0.60 14.71
C ILE A 132 -8.90 0.50 14.90
N GLU A 133 -9.24 0.82 16.15
CA GLU A 133 -10.15 1.93 16.47
C GLU A 133 -9.61 3.25 15.90
N LEU A 134 -8.35 3.55 16.22
CA LEU A 134 -7.69 4.78 15.78
C LEU A 134 -7.67 4.88 14.25
N MET A 135 -7.28 3.85 13.52
CA MET A 135 -7.07 3.96 12.06
C MET A 135 -8.36 3.85 11.25
N TYR A 136 -9.32 3.03 11.68
CA TYR A 136 -10.48 2.67 10.85
C TYR A 136 -11.84 3.08 11.43
N GLN A 137 -11.92 3.48 12.71
CA GLN A 137 -13.18 3.85 13.36
C GLN A 137 -13.26 5.33 13.79
N THR A 138 -12.15 6.07 13.67
CA THR A 138 -12.16 7.54 13.73
C THR A 138 -12.13 8.14 12.32
N ALA A 139 -11.89 9.46 12.19
CA ALA A 139 -11.86 10.13 10.88
C ALA A 139 -10.91 9.39 9.89
N PRO A 140 -11.41 8.96 8.72
CA PRO A 140 -10.65 8.09 7.84
C PRO A 140 -9.52 8.84 7.13
N LEU A 141 -8.42 8.13 6.86
CA LEU A 141 -7.26 8.63 6.11
C LEU A 141 -7.57 8.82 4.62
N LEU A 142 -8.52 8.04 4.09
CA LEU A 142 -9.03 8.09 2.74
C LEU A 142 -10.46 8.65 2.75
N THR A 143 -10.64 9.89 2.26
CA THR A 143 -11.94 10.60 2.18
C THR A 143 -12.28 11.07 0.78
N LYS A 144 -11.29 11.12 -0.14
CA LYS A 144 -11.48 11.41 -1.55
C LYS A 144 -11.63 10.10 -2.31
N SER A 145 -12.45 10.10 -3.35
CA SER A 145 -12.84 8.89 -4.06
C SER A 145 -11.67 8.24 -4.79
N LEU A 146 -11.16 7.16 -4.20
CA LEU A 146 -10.85 5.93 -4.93
C LEU A 146 -12.13 5.09 -4.90
N ALA A 147 -12.42 4.29 -5.93
CA ALA A 147 -13.55 3.36 -5.84
C ALA A 147 -13.16 2.29 -4.80
N GLU A 148 -13.66 2.39 -3.56
CA GLU A 148 -13.58 1.31 -2.59
C GLU A 148 -14.55 0.23 -3.03
N VAL A 149 -14.00 -0.84 -3.60
CA VAL A 149 -14.79 -1.90 -4.22
C VAL A 149 -15.13 -2.98 -3.19
N SER A 150 -14.28 -3.18 -2.18
CA SER A 150 -14.52 -4.15 -1.12
C SER A 150 -13.75 -3.82 0.16
N SER A 151 -14.37 -4.13 1.30
CA SER A 151 -13.79 -4.14 2.65
C SER A 151 -14.04 -5.50 3.32
N GLN A 152 -13.08 -6.04 4.06
CA GLN A 152 -13.25 -7.29 4.81
C GLN A 152 -13.71 -7.01 6.24
N LEU A 153 -15.01 -7.16 6.53
CA LEU A 153 -15.57 -6.80 7.85
C LEU A 153 -14.90 -7.50 9.05
N GLY A 154 -14.41 -8.73 8.88
CA GLY A 154 -13.72 -9.48 9.94
C GLY A 154 -12.23 -9.15 10.11
N GLN A 155 -11.66 -8.36 9.19
CA GLN A 155 -10.25 -7.93 9.17
C GLN A 155 -10.20 -6.60 8.41
N ILE A 156 -10.63 -5.51 9.06
CA ILE A 156 -10.90 -4.20 8.43
C ILE A 156 -9.66 -3.55 7.79
N GLU A 157 -8.47 -4.03 8.16
CA GLU A 157 -7.18 -3.66 7.61
C GLU A 157 -7.02 -4.19 6.17
N ASN A 158 -7.76 -5.22 5.78
CA ASN A 158 -7.79 -5.77 4.43
C ASN A 158 -8.88 -5.07 3.61
N LYS A 159 -8.43 -4.30 2.61
CA LYS A 159 -9.29 -3.49 1.76
C LYS A 159 -8.79 -3.47 0.33
N LEU A 160 -9.70 -3.19 -0.60
CA LEU A 160 -9.44 -3.20 -2.04
C LEU A 160 -10.05 -1.94 -2.65
N TRP A 161 -9.19 -1.15 -3.25
CA TRP A 161 -9.54 0.05 -4.00
C TRP A 161 -9.14 -0.14 -5.45
N ILE A 162 -9.93 0.41 -6.35
CA ILE A 162 -9.61 0.48 -7.77
C ILE A 162 -9.54 1.95 -8.17
N ASN A 163 -8.40 2.35 -8.71
CA ASN A 163 -8.21 3.61 -9.39
C ASN A 163 -8.11 3.32 -10.88
N ASP A 164 -9.09 3.71 -11.68
CA ASP A 164 -9.21 3.35 -13.09
C ASP A 164 -9.03 1.84 -13.34
N ARG A 165 -7.82 1.42 -13.72
CA ARG A 165 -7.44 0.03 -13.99
C ARG A 165 -6.31 -0.49 -13.10
N LEU A 166 -5.93 0.25 -12.06
CA LEU A 166 -4.97 -0.19 -11.06
C LEU A 166 -5.70 -0.54 -9.76
N ALA A 167 -5.61 -1.79 -9.33
CA ALA A 167 -6.07 -2.21 -8.02
C ALA A 167 -4.96 -1.99 -6.99
N ILE A 168 -5.35 -1.49 -5.81
CA ILE A 168 -4.50 -1.33 -4.64
C ILE A 168 -5.18 -2.08 -3.51
N SER A 169 -4.47 -2.97 -2.83
CA SER A 169 -5.00 -3.73 -1.70
C SER A 169 -3.99 -3.80 -0.56
N THR A 170 -4.51 -3.97 0.64
CA THR A 170 -3.72 -4.19 1.85
C THR A 170 -3.95 -5.59 2.38
N LEU A 171 -2.90 -6.15 2.99
CA LEU A 171 -2.97 -7.31 3.86
C LEU A 171 -2.35 -6.99 5.22
N HIS A 172 -3.00 -7.46 6.29
CA HIS A 172 -2.42 -7.40 7.62
C HIS A 172 -1.43 -8.55 7.80
N ILE A 173 -0.19 -8.35 7.37
CA ILE A 173 0.95 -9.26 7.59
C ILE A 173 2.07 -8.43 8.22
N VAL A 174 2.48 -8.81 9.42
CA VAL A 174 3.45 -8.08 10.23
C VAL A 174 4.68 -8.93 10.55
N GLY A 175 5.79 -8.28 10.90
CA GLY A 175 7.00 -8.88 11.45
C GLY A 175 6.72 -9.67 12.74
N THR A 176 7.78 -9.96 13.49
CA THR A 176 7.66 -10.77 14.72
C THR A 176 7.01 -12.16 14.43
N SER A 177 7.43 -12.80 13.33
CA SER A 177 6.83 -14.03 12.77
C SER A 177 5.30 -13.94 12.65
N ASN A 178 4.77 -12.83 12.14
CA ASN A 178 3.34 -12.55 12.07
C ASN A 178 2.67 -12.54 13.45
N GLY A 179 3.33 -11.98 14.46
CA GLY A 179 2.86 -11.94 15.85
C GLY A 179 2.78 -13.32 16.54
N ARG A 180 3.55 -14.31 16.08
CA ARG A 180 3.57 -15.67 16.66
C ARG A 180 4.62 -15.86 17.75
N VAL A 181 5.65 -15.01 17.74
CA VAL A 181 6.73 -15.02 18.72
C VAL A 181 6.71 -13.75 19.53
N HIS A 182 7.52 -13.68 20.60
CA HIS A 182 7.61 -12.51 21.48
C HIS A 182 6.23 -12.01 21.96
N ILE A 183 5.36 -12.91 22.42
CA ILE A 183 4.08 -12.55 23.05
C ILE A 183 4.31 -12.47 24.57
N ASN A 184 4.75 -11.31 25.08
CA ASN A 184 5.16 -11.16 26.47
C ASN A 184 4.06 -10.61 27.39
N LYS A 185 3.01 -9.96 26.88
CA LYS A 185 1.96 -9.34 27.72
C LYS A 185 0.59 -9.96 27.52
N SER A 186 0.22 -10.24 26.29
CA SER A 186 -1.06 -10.82 25.90
C SER A 186 -1.22 -12.25 26.40
N ASN A 187 -2.47 -12.69 26.51
CA ASN A 187 -2.74 -14.11 26.62
C ASN A 187 -2.28 -14.84 25.33
N LYS A 188 -1.19 -15.59 25.43
CA LYS A 188 -0.56 -16.30 24.29
C LYS A 188 -1.52 -17.14 23.47
N LYS A 189 -2.42 -17.90 24.12
CA LYS A 189 -3.40 -18.74 23.42
C LYS A 189 -4.38 -17.89 22.61
N LYS A 190 -4.86 -16.78 23.17
CA LYS A 190 -5.73 -15.83 22.47
C LYS A 190 -4.99 -15.17 21.30
N ALA A 191 -3.75 -14.73 21.50
CA ALA A 191 -2.93 -14.12 20.46
C ALA A 191 -2.71 -15.07 19.28
N LEU A 192 -2.27 -16.31 19.53
CA LEU A 192 -2.08 -17.32 18.48
C LEU A 192 -3.39 -17.66 17.75
N SER A 193 -4.52 -17.71 18.45
CA SER A 193 -5.84 -17.87 17.81
C SER A 193 -6.15 -16.72 16.86
N LYS A 194 -5.90 -15.47 17.29
CA LYS A 194 -6.10 -14.27 16.46
C LYS A 194 -5.19 -14.27 15.23
N VAL A 195 -3.95 -14.73 15.33
CA VAL A 195 -3.08 -14.89 14.15
C VAL A 195 -3.65 -15.93 13.18
N ASN A 196 -4.15 -17.06 13.68
CA ASN A 196 -4.76 -18.08 12.81
C ASN A 196 -6.02 -17.56 12.10
N ASP A 197 -6.86 -16.78 12.81
CA ASP A 197 -8.03 -16.12 12.22
C ASP A 197 -7.60 -15.11 11.14
N ARG A 198 -6.55 -14.32 11.41
CA ARG A 198 -5.98 -13.36 10.46
C ARG A 198 -5.39 -14.04 9.23
N ASP A 199 -4.64 -15.13 9.39
CA ASP A 199 -4.10 -15.91 8.27
C ASP A 199 -5.22 -16.41 7.36
N LYS A 200 -6.28 -16.96 7.95
CA LYS A 200 -7.47 -17.37 7.19
C LYS A 200 -8.11 -16.19 6.48
N ALA A 201 -8.30 -15.06 7.15
CA ALA A 201 -8.90 -13.86 6.58
C ALA A 201 -8.07 -13.31 5.40
N ASN A 202 -6.75 -13.22 5.54
CA ASN A 202 -5.83 -12.76 4.51
C ASN A 202 -5.87 -13.67 3.26
N LEU A 203 -5.90 -15.00 3.44
CA LEU A 203 -6.00 -15.94 2.33
C LEU A 203 -7.37 -15.86 1.64
N ASP A 204 -8.45 -15.78 2.41
CA ASP A 204 -9.81 -15.57 1.87
C ASP A 204 -9.91 -14.22 1.14
N TRP A 205 -9.16 -13.20 1.58
CA TRP A 205 -9.10 -11.89 0.95
C TRP A 205 -8.45 -11.92 -0.44
N LEU A 206 -7.39 -12.71 -0.63
CA LEU A 206 -6.77 -12.90 -1.96
C LEU A 206 -7.78 -13.48 -2.97
N ASN A 207 -8.64 -14.41 -2.55
CA ASN A 207 -9.72 -14.93 -3.38
C ASN A 207 -10.77 -13.85 -3.69
N LYS A 208 -11.05 -12.95 -2.73
CA LYS A 208 -11.94 -11.81 -2.94
C LYS A 208 -11.37 -10.82 -3.96
N ILE A 209 -10.07 -10.52 -3.90
CA ILE A 209 -9.40 -9.68 -4.92
C ILE A 209 -9.52 -10.32 -6.31
N GLU A 210 -9.28 -11.64 -6.41
CA GLU A 210 -9.41 -12.39 -7.66
C GLU A 210 -10.82 -12.30 -8.27
N SER A 211 -11.88 -12.27 -7.43
CA SER A 211 -13.25 -12.11 -7.93
C SER A 211 -13.50 -10.76 -8.63
N HIS A 212 -12.63 -9.76 -8.44
CA HIS A 212 -12.65 -8.47 -9.10
C HIS A 212 -11.68 -8.37 -10.27
N ALA A 213 -11.11 -9.49 -10.73
CA ALA A 213 -10.08 -9.49 -11.76
C ALA A 213 -10.48 -8.77 -13.06
N THR A 214 -11.76 -8.68 -13.42
CA THR A 214 -12.21 -7.94 -14.61
C THR A 214 -12.10 -6.42 -14.48
N ASP A 215 -12.04 -5.91 -13.24
CA ASP A 215 -12.19 -4.50 -12.92
C ASP A 215 -10.86 -3.74 -12.99
N PHE A 216 -9.73 -4.45 -12.98
CA PHE A 216 -8.38 -3.88 -13.03
C PHE A 216 -7.47 -4.62 -14.02
N ASP A 217 -6.38 -3.99 -14.44
CA ASP A 217 -5.34 -4.55 -15.32
C ASP A 217 -4.05 -4.90 -14.56
N ALA A 218 -3.81 -4.29 -13.40
CA ALA A 218 -2.70 -4.62 -12.50
C ALA A 218 -3.10 -4.48 -11.03
N LEU A 219 -2.33 -5.10 -10.13
CA LEU A 219 -2.58 -5.14 -8.69
C LEU A 219 -1.31 -4.77 -7.91
N ILE A 220 -1.45 -3.89 -6.91
CA ILE A 220 -0.46 -3.64 -5.86
C ILE A 220 -1.01 -4.15 -4.53
N ILE A 221 -0.27 -5.01 -3.83
CA ILE A 221 -0.60 -5.49 -2.48
C ILE A 221 0.45 -4.99 -1.50
N GLY A 222 0.03 -4.21 -0.50
CA GLY A 222 0.88 -3.74 0.59
C GLY A 222 0.69 -4.52 1.88
N PHE A 223 1.79 -4.82 2.56
CA PHE A 223 1.87 -5.36 3.93
C PHE A 223 3.17 -4.88 4.58
N GLN A 224 3.42 -5.17 5.85
CA GLN A 224 4.64 -4.69 6.52
C GLN A 224 5.80 -5.68 6.45
N ALA A 225 5.57 -6.93 6.87
CA ALA A 225 6.65 -7.90 7.14
C ALA A 225 7.60 -8.15 5.97
N ASP A 226 8.91 -8.27 6.25
CA ASP A 226 9.85 -8.88 5.31
C ASP A 226 9.69 -10.40 5.30
N ILE A 227 8.95 -10.90 4.30
CA ILE A 227 8.68 -12.33 4.14
C ILE A 227 9.79 -13.10 3.41
N TYR A 228 10.85 -12.41 2.96
CA TYR A 228 11.97 -12.96 2.19
C TYR A 228 13.31 -12.91 2.92
N GLN A 229 13.37 -12.35 4.13
CA GLN A 229 14.56 -12.35 4.97
C GLN A 229 15.23 -13.73 5.04
N GLN A 230 16.54 -13.78 4.83
CA GLN A 230 17.27 -15.05 4.70
C GLN A 230 17.11 -16.00 5.90
N SER A 231 17.05 -15.45 7.11
CA SER A 231 16.81 -16.19 8.36
C SER A 231 15.42 -16.84 8.39
N VAL A 232 14.40 -16.16 7.88
CA VAL A 232 13.04 -16.67 7.74
C VAL A 232 13.00 -17.81 6.73
N LEU A 233 13.61 -17.63 5.56
CA LEU A 233 13.64 -18.66 4.50
C LEU A 233 14.38 -19.94 4.92
N GLN A 234 15.33 -19.82 5.85
CA GLN A 234 16.09 -20.95 6.40
C GLN A 234 15.43 -21.58 7.63
N SER A 235 14.37 -20.96 8.16
CA SER A 235 13.65 -21.47 9.32
C SER A 235 12.68 -22.59 8.93
N GLU A 236 12.39 -23.47 9.89
CA GLU A 236 11.34 -24.47 9.70
C GLU A 236 9.95 -23.80 9.67
N ALA A 237 8.98 -24.47 9.04
CA ALA A 237 7.60 -24.02 9.06
C ALA A 237 7.07 -23.90 10.49
N CYS A 238 6.25 -22.88 10.75
CA CYS A 238 5.63 -22.73 12.06
C CYS A 238 4.80 -23.96 12.43
N ASN A 239 4.99 -24.45 13.66
CA ASN A 239 4.18 -25.49 14.24
C ASN A 239 3.29 -24.90 15.35
N ASN A 240 2.24 -25.62 15.75
CA ASN A 240 1.25 -25.14 16.73
C ASN A 240 1.77 -25.11 18.19
N SER A 241 3.01 -25.52 18.44
CA SER A 241 3.53 -25.83 19.78
C SER A 241 4.78 -25.02 20.16
N SER A 242 5.51 -24.46 19.19
CA SER A 242 6.78 -23.78 19.39
C SER A 242 6.63 -22.26 19.28
N LEU A 243 7.12 -21.53 20.28
CA LEU A 243 7.26 -20.06 20.27
C LEU A 243 8.63 -19.63 19.71
N ASN A 244 9.26 -20.49 18.90
CA ASN A 244 10.54 -20.20 18.28
C ASN A 244 10.31 -19.47 16.96
N ALA A 245 11.32 -18.71 16.52
CA ALA A 245 11.35 -18.17 15.17
C ALA A 245 11.09 -19.32 14.18
N CYS A 246 10.13 -19.09 13.29
CA CYS A 246 9.67 -20.03 12.29
C CYS A 246 9.24 -19.27 11.05
N ASP A 247 9.15 -19.97 9.93
CA ASP A 247 8.66 -19.41 8.70
C ASP A 247 7.13 -19.32 8.72
N ALA A 248 6.64 -18.21 9.25
CA ALA A 248 5.21 -17.87 9.30
C ALA A 248 4.66 -17.44 7.92
N PHE A 249 5.54 -17.25 6.93
CA PHE A 249 5.22 -16.52 5.72
C PHE A 249 5.25 -17.36 4.45
N ALA A 250 5.69 -18.62 4.53
CA ALA A 250 5.63 -19.57 3.41
C ALA A 250 4.23 -19.66 2.78
N ILE A 251 3.17 -19.60 3.59
CA ILE A 251 1.79 -19.61 3.11
C ILE A 251 1.48 -18.41 2.21
N TYR A 252 2.01 -17.23 2.53
CA TYR A 252 1.78 -15.99 1.79
C TYR A 252 2.59 -15.96 0.50
N ARG A 253 3.88 -16.34 0.55
CA ARG A 253 4.70 -16.46 -0.66
C ARG A 253 4.08 -17.42 -1.68
N GLN A 254 3.55 -18.55 -1.22
CA GLN A 254 2.81 -19.50 -2.06
C GLN A 254 1.50 -18.89 -2.59
N ALA A 255 0.73 -18.23 -1.74
CA ALA A 255 -0.55 -17.62 -2.12
C ALA A 255 -0.38 -16.49 -3.14
N PHE A 256 0.63 -15.62 -3.00
CA PHE A 256 0.93 -14.56 -3.97
C PHE A 256 1.35 -15.14 -5.33
N LYS A 257 2.22 -16.14 -5.34
CA LYS A 257 2.61 -16.84 -6.58
C LYS A 257 1.39 -17.47 -7.27
N ALA A 258 0.51 -18.11 -6.50
CA ALA A 258 -0.69 -18.73 -7.03
C ALA A 258 -1.70 -17.68 -7.54
N LEU A 259 -1.90 -16.59 -6.79
CA LEU A 259 -2.77 -15.48 -7.20
C LEU A 259 -2.28 -14.85 -8.50
N ALA A 260 -0.99 -14.52 -8.60
CA ALA A 260 -0.41 -13.95 -9.82
C ALA A 260 -0.70 -14.83 -11.03
N LYS A 261 -0.43 -16.14 -10.94
CA LYS A 261 -0.72 -17.09 -12.04
C LYS A 261 -2.19 -17.14 -12.43
N ARG A 262 -3.11 -17.11 -11.46
CA ARG A 262 -4.55 -17.16 -11.75
C ARG A 262 -5.08 -15.84 -12.33
N LEU A 263 -4.59 -14.71 -11.84
CA LEU A 263 -4.93 -13.39 -12.39
C LEU A 263 -4.42 -13.23 -13.82
N ASN A 264 -3.25 -13.80 -14.12
CA ASN A 264 -2.53 -13.63 -15.38
C ASN A 264 -2.36 -12.14 -15.75
N LYS A 265 -2.09 -11.32 -14.73
CA LYS A 265 -1.92 -9.86 -14.77
C LYS A 265 -0.74 -9.43 -13.91
N PRO A 266 -0.16 -8.24 -14.12
CA PRO A 266 0.89 -7.76 -13.27
C PRO A 266 0.48 -7.61 -11.79
N VAL A 267 1.22 -8.25 -10.89
CA VAL A 267 1.06 -8.15 -9.44
C VAL A 267 2.35 -7.65 -8.82
N LEU A 268 2.28 -6.53 -8.10
CA LEU A 268 3.35 -6.04 -7.24
C LEU A 268 2.99 -6.34 -5.78
N ILE A 269 3.84 -7.08 -5.09
CA ILE A 269 3.82 -7.14 -3.62
C ILE A 269 4.86 -6.17 -3.07
N SER A 270 4.47 -5.36 -2.08
CA SER A 270 5.34 -4.35 -1.46
C SER A 270 5.31 -4.48 0.04
N HIS A 271 6.50 -4.44 0.66
CA HIS A 271 6.69 -4.50 2.10
C HIS A 271 7.69 -3.45 2.61
N GLY A 272 7.91 -3.44 3.93
CA GLY A 272 8.91 -2.65 4.65
C GLY A 272 9.69 -3.55 5.63
N ASP A 273 9.78 -3.18 6.91
CA ASP A 273 10.33 -3.96 8.04
C ASP A 273 11.86 -4.11 8.07
N THR A 274 12.45 -4.75 7.05
CA THR A 274 13.91 -4.95 7.03
C THR A 274 14.50 -4.95 5.64
N GLY A 275 15.82 -4.74 5.56
CA GLY A 275 16.60 -4.88 4.33
C GLY A 275 16.70 -3.61 3.50
N ASP A 276 17.51 -3.65 2.45
CA ASP A 276 17.73 -2.49 1.59
C ASP A 276 16.52 -2.21 0.66
N PHE A 277 16.33 -0.95 0.28
CA PHE A 277 15.39 -0.56 -0.78
C PHE A 277 15.73 -1.28 -2.09
N CYS A 278 14.90 -2.24 -2.48
CA CYS A 278 15.17 -3.17 -3.58
C CYS A 278 13.91 -3.48 -4.39
N PHE A 279 14.09 -3.85 -5.66
CA PHE A 279 13.02 -4.23 -6.56
C PHE A 279 13.45 -5.40 -7.44
N GLU A 280 12.59 -6.40 -7.55
CA GLU A 280 12.86 -7.59 -8.34
C GLU A 280 11.61 -8.22 -8.94
N ARG A 281 11.82 -9.09 -9.92
CA ARG A 281 10.78 -9.93 -10.51
C ARG A 281 10.93 -11.35 -9.98
N LEU A 282 9.90 -11.84 -9.29
CA LEU A 282 9.87 -13.17 -8.67
C LEU A 282 9.35 -14.27 -9.61
N ASP A 283 8.45 -13.91 -10.53
CA ASP A 283 7.83 -14.82 -11.51
C ASP A 283 7.38 -14.00 -12.74
N ASP A 284 6.77 -14.64 -13.74
CA ASP A 284 6.38 -14.02 -15.01
C ASP A 284 5.51 -12.76 -14.81
N ASN A 285 4.66 -12.73 -13.79
CA ASN A 285 3.79 -11.59 -13.53
C ASN A 285 3.72 -11.21 -12.05
N LEU A 286 4.76 -11.53 -11.28
CA LEU A 286 4.90 -11.20 -9.87
C LEU A 286 6.19 -10.42 -9.63
N TRP A 287 6.06 -9.22 -9.07
CA TRP A 287 7.15 -8.35 -8.65
C TRP A 287 7.14 -8.16 -7.15
N HIS A 288 8.33 -7.94 -6.62
CA HIS A 288 8.59 -7.77 -5.20
C HIS A 288 9.36 -6.47 -4.97
N LEU A 289 8.88 -5.70 -3.98
CA LEU A 289 9.43 -4.41 -3.60
C LEU A 289 9.58 -4.34 -2.08
N ASN A 290 10.81 -4.19 -1.62
CA ASN A 290 11.06 -3.68 -0.28
C ASN A 290 11.11 -2.15 -0.39
N ALA A 291 10.14 -1.43 0.17
CA ALA A 291 10.05 0.02 0.04
C ALA A 291 11.13 0.73 0.87
N ALA A 292 11.50 1.95 0.47
CA ALA A 292 12.34 2.81 1.30
C ALA A 292 11.62 3.24 2.60
N GLY A 293 12.36 3.31 3.71
CA GLY A 293 11.81 3.57 5.04
C GLY A 293 12.85 3.59 6.15
N ASP A 294 13.43 2.42 6.48
CA ASP A 294 14.07 2.20 7.79
C ASP A 294 15.42 1.48 7.83
N PHE A 295 16.01 1.18 6.68
CA PHE A 295 17.33 0.55 6.66
C PHE A 295 18.46 1.53 6.34
N ARG A 296 18.74 1.77 5.05
CA ARG A 296 19.80 2.70 4.61
C ARG A 296 19.28 4.04 4.10
N TYR A 297 18.06 4.05 3.56
CA TYR A 297 17.53 5.22 2.86
C TYR A 297 16.24 5.67 3.53
N ILE A 298 16.32 6.85 4.13
CA ILE A 298 15.15 7.59 4.58
C ILE A 298 14.56 8.27 3.34
N ASP A 299 13.57 7.64 2.72
CA ASP A 299 12.93 8.10 1.49
C ASP A 299 11.48 7.59 1.42
N ALA A 300 10.73 8.01 0.42
CA ALA A 300 9.47 7.39 0.01
C ALA A 300 9.65 6.77 -1.38
N THR A 301 8.86 5.74 -1.68
CA THR A 301 8.96 5.02 -2.93
C THR A 301 7.89 5.46 -3.90
N LYS A 302 8.27 5.95 -5.08
CA LYS A 302 7.36 6.14 -6.21
C LYS A 302 7.23 4.86 -7.02
N VAL A 303 5.99 4.39 -7.17
CA VAL A 303 5.61 3.31 -8.08
C VAL A 303 4.72 3.88 -9.18
N SER A 304 5.13 3.74 -10.43
CA SER A 304 4.32 4.09 -11.59
C SER A 304 3.94 2.83 -12.37
N PHE A 305 2.64 2.65 -12.60
CA PHE A 305 2.10 1.59 -13.45
C PHE A 305 1.80 2.11 -14.86
N ASN A 306 2.32 1.42 -15.88
CA ASN A 306 2.05 1.71 -17.28
C ASN A 306 1.52 0.45 -17.99
N LYS A 307 0.23 0.48 -18.36
CA LYS A 307 -0.45 -0.64 -19.02
C LYS A 307 0.08 -0.97 -20.43
N GLU A 308 0.77 -0.03 -21.08
CA GLU A 308 1.32 -0.24 -22.41
C GLU A 308 2.66 -0.99 -22.38
N LEU A 309 3.26 -1.20 -21.19
CA LEU A 309 4.53 -1.90 -21.01
C LEU A 309 4.30 -3.29 -20.40
N SER A 310 4.02 -4.29 -21.23
CA SER A 310 3.70 -5.65 -20.76
C SER A 310 4.84 -6.31 -19.96
N ASP A 311 6.09 -6.06 -20.35
CA ASP A 311 7.26 -6.75 -19.77
C ASP A 311 7.80 -6.05 -18.51
N THR A 312 7.56 -4.75 -18.41
CA THR A 312 7.98 -3.88 -17.30
C THR A 312 6.85 -2.92 -16.89
N PRO A 313 5.72 -3.47 -16.41
CA PRO A 313 4.52 -2.69 -16.15
C PRO A 313 4.68 -1.73 -14.96
N PHE A 314 5.61 -2.03 -14.05
CA PHE A 314 5.94 -1.19 -12.90
C PHE A 314 7.32 -0.54 -13.07
N SER A 315 7.37 0.77 -12.85
CA SER A 315 8.60 1.53 -12.66
C SER A 315 8.68 1.99 -11.21
N VAL A 316 9.83 1.81 -10.57
CA VAL A 316 10.06 2.13 -9.16
C VAL A 316 11.21 3.11 -9.04
N SER A 317 11.06 4.14 -8.21
CA SER A 317 12.12 5.11 -7.89
C SER A 317 11.97 5.66 -6.46
N GLY A 318 13.06 6.14 -5.84
CA GLY A 318 12.96 6.97 -4.63
C GLY A 318 12.46 8.39 -4.95
N LEU A 319 11.88 9.10 -3.98
CA LEU A 319 11.49 10.50 -4.15
C LEU A 319 12.66 11.46 -3.94
N ILE A 320 13.50 11.19 -2.94
CA ILE A 320 14.70 11.96 -2.63
C ILE A 320 15.86 11.46 -3.49
N ASN A 321 16.07 10.14 -3.54
CA ASN A 321 17.09 9.52 -4.37
C ASN A 321 16.45 8.74 -5.52
N THR A 322 16.26 9.44 -6.64
CA THR A 322 15.57 8.92 -7.83
C THR A 322 16.31 7.82 -8.58
N SER A 323 17.55 7.47 -8.16
CA SER A 323 18.37 6.44 -8.81
C SER A 323 18.23 5.04 -8.18
N LEU A 324 17.61 4.96 -7.00
CA LEU A 324 17.23 3.72 -6.32
C LEU A 324 15.86 3.25 -6.84
N PRO A 325 15.46 1.96 -6.70
CA PRO A 325 16.02 0.89 -5.87
C PRO A 325 17.21 0.12 -6.46
N MET A 326 17.85 -0.72 -5.64
CA MET A 326 18.72 -1.80 -6.14
C MET A 326 17.90 -2.85 -6.87
N MET A 327 18.40 -3.35 -7.99
CA MET A 327 17.75 -4.45 -8.72
C MET A 327 18.17 -5.81 -8.13
N GLY A 328 17.19 -6.62 -7.76
CA GLY A 328 17.41 -7.87 -7.00
C GLY A 328 17.44 -7.60 -5.51
N CYS A 329 16.59 -8.31 -4.75
CA CYS A 329 16.53 -8.19 -3.30
C CYS A 329 17.43 -9.24 -2.66
N ASN A 330 18.42 -8.79 -1.88
CA ASN A 330 19.29 -9.64 -1.08
C ASN A 330 19.04 -9.31 0.40
N ASN A 331 17.97 -9.86 0.96
CA ASN A 331 17.59 -9.73 2.37
C ASN A 331 17.83 -11.04 3.13
#